data_AF-V8P9B3-F1
#
_entry.id   AF-V8P9B3-F1
#
_cell.length_a   1.000
_cell.length_b   1.000
_cell.length_c   1.000
_cell.angle_alpha   90.00
_cell.angle_beta   90.00
_cell.angle_gamma   90.00
#
_symmetry.space_group_name_H-M   'P 1'
#
loop_
_entity.id
_entity.type
_entity.pdbx_description
1 polymer ?
#
loop_
_entity_poly.entity_id
_entity_poly.type
_entity_poly.pdbx_seq_one_letter_code
_entity_poly.pdbx_strand_id
1 'polypeptide(L)'
;MEWSFWAKLGVSVFFFPLLILFVLRLVKRRPVTPKADVKLLVVAGSGGHTTEILRLLNSLSKKYSPRHYVLADSDKMSEEKIRSFEQKRAAKYPDSSRK
;
A
#
# COMPACT_ATOMS: atom_id res chain seq x y z
N MET A 1 -40.64 -42.71 -15.24
CA MET A 1 -39.54 -42.01 -14.53
C MET A 1 -38.58 -41.54 -15.60
N GLU A 2 -38.60 -40.25 -15.89
CA GLU A 2 -38.01 -39.68 -17.12
C GLU A 2 -36.48 -39.80 -17.12
N TRP A 3 -35.92 -40.57 -18.06
CA TRP A 3 -34.47 -40.74 -18.27
C TRP A 3 -33.73 -39.40 -18.42
N SER A 4 -34.43 -38.41 -18.96
CA SER A 4 -33.95 -37.04 -19.11
C SER A 4 -33.62 -36.36 -17.76
N PHE A 5 -34.29 -36.74 -16.68
CA PHE A 5 -34.05 -36.20 -15.34
C PHE A 5 -32.68 -36.63 -14.80
N TRP A 6 -32.38 -37.93 -14.91
CA TRP A 6 -31.11 -38.50 -14.47
C TRP A 6 -29.94 -38.01 -15.33
N ALA A 7 -30.14 -37.87 -16.64
CA ALA A 7 -29.14 -37.28 -17.53
C ALA A 7 -28.82 -35.82 -17.18
N LYS A 8 -29.84 -34.99 -16.92
CA LYS A 8 -29.67 -33.59 -16.52
C LYS A 8 -29.00 -33.46 -15.15
N LEU A 9 -29.34 -34.34 -14.20
CA LEU A 9 -28.69 -34.43 -12.89
C LEU A 9 -27.20 -34.74 -13.04
N GLY A 10 -26.85 -35.74 -13.86
CA GLY A 10 -25.44 -36.11 -14.09
C GLY A 10 -24.62 -34.97 -14.71
N VAL A 11 -25.15 -34.30 -15.73
CA VAL A 11 -24.49 -33.15 -16.36
C VAL A 11 -24.36 -31.98 -15.39
N SER A 12 -25.41 -31.66 -14.63
CA SER A 12 -25.37 -30.59 -13.63
C SER A 12 -24.30 -30.83 -12.57
N VAL A 13 -24.25 -32.05 -12.01
CA VAL A 13 -23.26 -32.42 -10.98
C VAL A 13 -21.82 -32.38 -11.50
N PHE A 14 -21.60 -32.56 -12.80
CA PHE A 14 -20.26 -32.49 -13.39
C PHE A 14 -19.82 -31.05 -13.72
N PHE A 15 -20.70 -30.24 -14.32
CA PHE A 15 -20.36 -28.88 -14.75
C PHE A 15 -20.45 -27.85 -13.62
N PHE A 16 -21.32 -28.04 -12.63
CA PHE A 16 -21.47 -27.13 -11.50
C PHE A 16 -20.19 -26.97 -10.65
N PRO A 17 -19.47 -28.03 -10.23
CA PRO A 17 -18.20 -27.87 -9.52
C PRO A 17 -17.11 -27.27 -10.41
N LEU A 18 -17.11 -27.57 -11.71
CA LEU A 18 -16.20 -26.97 -12.70
C LEU A 18 -16.43 -25.45 -12.82
N LEU A 19 -17.69 -25.02 -12.90
CA LEU A 19 -18.09 -23.62 -12.93
C LEU A 19 -17.74 -22.92 -11.61
N ILE A 20 -18.01 -23.55 -10.47
CA ILE A 20 -17.62 -23.03 -9.15
C ILE A 20 -16.11 -22.87 -9.06
N LEU A 21 -15.32 -23.87 -9.46
CA LEU A 21 -13.86 -23.79 -9.45
C LEU A 21 -13.35 -22.69 -10.38
N PHE A 22 -13.96 -22.52 -11.55
CA PHE A 22 -13.63 -21.46 -12.51
C PHE A 22 -13.92 -20.07 -11.91
N VAL A 23 -15.11 -19.87 -11.35
CA VAL A 23 -15.48 -18.62 -10.67
C VAL A 23 -14.56 -18.36 -9.47
N LEU A 24 -14.27 -19.37 -8.65
CA LEU A 24 -13.34 -19.25 -7.52
C LEU A 24 -11.93 -18.87 -7.99
N ARG A 25 -11.46 -19.37 -9.14
CA ARG A 25 -10.18 -18.98 -9.73
C ARG A 25 -10.19 -17.53 -10.24
N LEU A 26 -11.28 -17.07 -10.84
CA LEU A 26 -11.43 -15.68 -11.29
C LEU A 26 -11.58 -14.71 -10.11
N VAL A 27 -12.29 -15.11 -9.06
CA VAL A 27 -12.53 -14.33 -7.85
C VAL A 27 -11.35 -14.41 -6.88
N LYS A 28 -10.42 -15.37 -7.05
CA LYS A 28 -9.15 -15.43 -6.33
C LYS A 28 -8.34 -14.18 -6.67
N ARG A 29 -8.62 -13.10 -5.96
CA ARG A 29 -7.82 -11.89 -5.94
C ARG A 29 -6.41 -12.35 -5.63
N ARG A 30 -5.45 -11.94 -6.48
CA ARG A 30 -4.04 -12.11 -6.12
C ARG A 30 -3.91 -11.56 -4.70
N PRO A 31 -3.37 -12.33 -3.74
CA PRO A 31 -3.10 -11.77 -2.43
C PRO A 31 -2.31 -10.50 -2.70
N VAL A 32 -2.81 -9.36 -2.22
CA VAL A 32 -2.03 -8.13 -2.23
C VAL A 32 -0.90 -8.44 -1.28
N THR A 33 0.19 -8.99 -1.83
CA THR A 33 1.45 -9.11 -1.12
C THR A 33 1.69 -7.73 -0.54
N PRO A 34 1.92 -7.60 0.77
CA PRO A 34 2.27 -6.32 1.35
C PRO A 34 3.40 -5.77 0.50
N LYS A 35 3.14 -4.73 -0.30
CA LYS A 35 4.17 -4.17 -1.16
C LYS A 35 5.34 -3.82 -0.24
N ALA A 36 6.54 -4.23 -0.67
CA ALA A 36 7.80 -3.78 -0.11
C ALA A 36 7.80 -2.25 0.05
N ASP A 37 8.70 -1.75 0.89
CA ASP A 37 8.71 -0.33 1.24
C ASP A 37 8.65 0.57 -0.02
N VAL A 38 7.73 1.54 0.03
CA VAL A 38 7.42 2.49 -1.03
C VAL A 38 8.32 3.71 -0.85
N LYS A 39 9.15 3.96 -1.85
CA LYS A 39 9.98 5.18 -1.93
C LYS A 39 9.09 6.40 -2.12
N LEU A 40 9.37 7.46 -1.37
CA LEU A 40 8.61 8.71 -1.42
C LEU A 40 9.56 9.89 -1.66
N LEU A 41 9.20 10.77 -2.58
CA LEU A 41 9.90 12.02 -2.86
C LEU A 41 9.03 13.20 -2.42
N VAL A 42 9.60 14.10 -1.64
CA VAL A 42 8.95 15.32 -1.16
C VAL A 42 9.70 16.52 -1.71
N VAL A 43 8.99 17.46 -2.32
CA VAL A 43 9.56 18.74 -2.71
C VAL A 43 9.00 19.79 -1.76
N ALA A 44 9.88 20.56 -1.11
CA ALA A 44 9.51 21.59 -0.15
C ALA A 44 10.20 22.92 -0.46
N GLY A 45 9.50 24.02 -0.16
CA GLY A 45 9.94 25.39 -0.41
C GLY A 45 9.05 26.40 0.32
N SER A 46 9.43 27.68 0.29
CA SER A 46 8.99 28.70 1.26
C SER A 46 7.53 29.13 1.15
N GLY A 47 6.76 28.56 0.20
CA GLY A 47 5.36 28.89 -0.08
C GLY A 47 4.35 28.48 1.01
N GLY A 48 4.79 28.25 2.24
CA GLY A 48 3.93 27.92 3.39
C GLY A 48 3.46 26.47 3.47
N HIS A 49 3.43 25.73 2.34
CA HIS A 49 2.86 24.39 2.24
C HIS A 49 3.63 23.26 2.95
N THR A 50 4.88 23.49 3.37
CA THR A 50 5.70 22.46 4.04
C THR A 50 5.01 21.92 5.29
N THR A 51 4.25 22.74 6.01
CA THR A 51 3.59 22.32 7.26
C THR A 51 2.47 21.31 6.98
N GLU A 52 1.67 21.56 5.94
CA GLU A 52 0.61 20.67 5.48
C GLU A 52 1.17 19.35 4.96
N ILE A 53 2.28 19.42 4.21
CA ILE A 53 3.01 18.23 3.74
C ILE A 53 3.51 17.42 4.93
N LEU A 54 4.15 18.03 5.93
CA LEU A 54 4.61 17.32 7.12
C LEU A 54 3.46 16.70 7.91
N ARG A 55 2.31 17.38 7.99
CA ARG A 55 1.10 16.85 8.62
C ARG A 55 0.56 15.62 7.89
N LEU A 56 0.57 15.63 6.55
CA LEU A 56 0.23 14.48 5.72
C LEU A 56 1.24 13.35 5.93
N LEU A 57 2.55 13.64 5.89
CA LEU A 57 3.58 12.63 6.10
C LEU A 57 3.44 11.95 7.47
N ASN A 58 3.06 12.69 8.51
CA ASN A 58 2.86 12.13 9.85
C ASN A 58 1.76 11.06 9.92
N SER A 59 0.75 11.11 9.04
CA SER A 59 -0.30 10.08 8.98
C SER A 59 0.12 8.84 8.17
N LEU A 60 1.19 8.93 7.37
CA LEU A 60 1.71 7.81 6.59
C LEU A 60 2.43 6.79 7.48
N SER A 61 2.30 5.51 7.13
CA SER A 61 2.97 4.40 7.83
C SER A 61 4.49 4.32 7.57
N LYS A 62 5.20 3.45 8.30
CA LYS A 62 6.64 3.16 8.09
C LYS A 62 6.95 2.64 6.67
N LYS A 63 5.97 2.02 6.00
CA LYS A 63 6.14 1.47 4.64
C LYS A 63 6.51 2.53 3.61
N TYR A 64 6.28 3.80 3.87
CA TYR A 64 6.68 4.89 2.97
C TYR A 64 8.11 5.34 3.28
N SER A 65 9.06 4.43 3.11
CA SER A 65 10.48 4.61 3.39
C SER A 65 11.29 3.94 2.27
N PRO A 66 12.45 4.47 1.86
CA PRO A 66 13.03 5.76 2.24
C PRO A 66 12.23 6.97 1.72
N ARG A 67 12.38 8.10 2.41
CA ARG A 67 11.85 9.41 2.01
C ARG A 67 13.00 10.30 1.54
N HIS A 68 12.87 10.87 0.36
CA HIS A 68 13.83 11.80 -0.23
C HIS A 68 13.23 13.19 -0.25
N TYR A 69 14.03 14.21 0.08
CA TYR A 69 13.59 15.59 0.16
C TYR A 69 14.37 16.44 -0.84
N VAL A 70 13.65 17.22 -1.65
CA VAL A 70 14.21 18.27 -2.51
C VAL A 70 13.77 19.60 -1.91
N LEU A 71 14.75 20.41 -1.55
CA LEU A 71 14.53 21.67 -0.84
C LEU A 71 14.87 22.83 -1.77
N ALA A 72 14.04 23.87 -1.76
CA ALA A 72 14.42 25.14 -2.36
C ALA A 72 15.58 25.77 -1.57
N ASP A 73 16.60 26.24 -2.27
CA ASP A 73 17.81 26.83 -1.67
C ASP A 73 17.50 28.02 -0.74
N SER A 74 16.43 28.75 -1.03
CA SER A 74 15.98 29.89 -0.23
C SER A 74 15.25 29.52 1.07
N ASP A 75 14.87 28.25 1.28
CA ASP A 75 13.96 27.86 2.36
C ASP A 75 14.61 27.03 3.48
N LYS A 76 15.42 27.72 4.29
CA LYS A 76 16.08 27.14 5.48
C LYS A 76 15.10 26.74 6.58
N MET A 77 13.99 27.46 6.72
CA MET A 77 13.00 27.16 7.77
C MET A 77 12.31 25.83 7.52
N SER A 78 11.94 25.52 6.27
CA SER A 78 11.37 24.21 5.93
C SER A 78 12.36 23.09 6.11
N GLU A 79 13.64 23.31 5.81
CA GLU A 79 14.70 22.33 6.05
C GLU A 79 14.77 21.90 7.52
N GLU A 80 14.81 22.86 8.44
CA GLU A 80 14.84 22.59 9.88
C GLU A 80 13.60 21.83 10.36
N LYS A 81 12.41 22.19 9.86
CA LYS A 81 11.15 21.49 10.14
C LYS A 81 11.19 20.04 9.66
N ILE A 82 11.71 19.80 8.45
CA ILE A 82 11.84 18.45 7.88
C ILE A 82 12.84 17.61 8.68
N ARG A 83 14.00 18.16 9.02
CA ARG A 83 15.02 17.47 9.84
C ARG A 83 14.45 17.07 11.20
N SER A 84 13.79 18.00 11.89
CA SER A 84 13.17 17.71 13.20
C SER A 84 12.04 16.68 13.09
N PHE A 85 11.26 16.70 12.01
CA PHE A 85 10.24 15.70 11.72
C PHE A 85 10.83 14.29 11.56
N GLU A 86 11.89 14.14 10.74
CA GLU A 86 12.51 12.85 10.51
C GLU A 86 13.19 12.30 11.78
N GLN A 87 13.82 13.15 12.60
CA GLN A 87 14.38 12.74 13.89
C GLN A 87 13.30 12.16 14.82
N LYS A 88 12.16 12.86 14.97
CA LYS A 88 11.01 12.37 15.76
C LYS A 88 10.48 11.05 15.21
N ARG A 89 10.43 10.91 13.89
CA ARG A 89 9.94 9.71 13.22
C ARG A 89 10.89 8.52 13.38
N ALA A 90 12.20 8.74 13.31
CA ALA A 90 13.21 7.72 13.55
C ALA A 90 13.15 7.19 14.99
N ALA A 91 12.91 8.07 15.98
CA ALA A 91 12.68 7.66 17.36
C ALA A 91 11.39 6.84 17.53
N LYS A 92 10.32 7.19 16.82
CA LYS A 92 9.03 6.46 16.84
C LYS A 92 9.10 5.09 16.16
N TYR A 93 9.92 4.97 15.11
CA TYR A 93 10.07 3.75 14.32
C TYR A 93 11.54 3.35 14.24
N PRO A 94 12.12 2.86 15.36
CA PRO A 94 13.50 2.39 15.34
C PRO A 94 13.69 1.34 14.27
N ASP A 95 14.86 1.36 13.66
CA ASP A 95 15.20 0.41 12.61
C ASP A 95 15.35 -0.99 13.20
N SER A 96 14.36 -1.84 12.92
CA SER A 96 14.33 -3.24 13.35
C SER A 96 15.21 -4.14 12.47
N SER A 97 15.79 -3.61 11.38
CA SER A 97 16.67 -4.37 10.47
C SER A 97 18.15 -4.39 10.89
N ARG A 98 18.48 -3.72 12.00
CA ARG A 98 19.81 -3.76 12.63
C ARG A 98 19.80 -4.77 13.79
N LYS A 99 19.71 -6.06 13.47
CA LYS A 99 20.03 -7.17 14.38
C LYS A 99 20.96 -8.14 13.66
#